data_AF-A0A6G1AVV4-F1
#
_entry.id   AF-A0A6G1AVV4-F1
#
_cell.length_a   1.000
_cell.length_b   1.000
_cell.length_c   1.000
_cell.angle_alpha   90.00
_cell.angle_beta   90.00
_cell.angle_gamma   90.00
#
_symmetry.space_group_name_H-M   'P 1'
#
loop_
_entity.id
_entity.type
_entity.pdbx_description
1 polymer ?
#
loop_
_entity_poly.entity_id
_entity_poly.type
_entity_poly.pdbx_seq_one_letter_code
_entity_poly.pdbx_strand_id
1 'polypeptide(L)'
;GLDSAAGAPPAPRRPRLFPTTLVVMAVTVASLLVVLFVMVLQKPRPPLESLAMTAEEDNTTRQLPGEDNTTRQLPVEPYDSPHSGKVAEWQETIQMFKGHVENSSTWSMEMQTLTCRMDNVSSQIQVLRGHLENANADIQMVKGVLQDANTLSFQTQMLRSSMEGASAEIRKLKGDLEKANALNSQTHSFLRNSLENASSDLHMLNGGLENANTEIQILKAGLEMANTQAQLANSSLKNANAQIHVLRGQLDSIHDLRAQNQVLRSNLEGANAEIQRVKGSLQNINALNSQTQTFLKGHLDNTSSEIQLLRGHFKRAGDEINLLKRDLETVTAQTQEASHHLEQADAQIQLLKTKLENVNALDSKIQVLNGYLKNASREIQTLKQGMKAAAAALDSKSRVLESNLQKASAEIQRLKGDLQNTKTLTTRIQEEQSHLETLCVAFGSQEQLQKTQNQLLQLILQGWNAYSGSLYYFSHVKKSWHEAEQFCVSQGAHLASVTSEEEQ
;
A
#
# COMPACT_ATOMS: atom_id res chain seq x y z
N GLY A 1 36.11 -21.76 27.09
CA GLY A 1 37.49 -21.58 27.57
C GLY A 1 37.43 -21.03 28.97
N LEU A 2 38.44 -21.28 29.79
CA LEU A 2 38.46 -20.94 31.22
C LEU A 2 38.82 -19.45 31.46
N ASP A 3 38.06 -18.85 32.37
CA ASP A 3 38.46 -18.08 33.55
C ASP A 3 39.34 -16.80 33.51
N SER A 4 38.91 -15.89 34.39
CA SER A 4 39.72 -15.00 35.25
C SER A 4 40.58 -13.88 34.63
N ALA A 5 40.02 -12.66 34.69
CA ALA A 5 40.82 -11.44 34.76
C ALA A 5 41.20 -11.13 36.22
N ALA A 6 42.49 -11.14 36.54
CA ALA A 6 43.00 -10.79 37.88
C ALA A 6 43.09 -9.27 38.11
N GLY A 7 42.97 -8.83 39.36
CA GLY A 7 42.96 -7.41 39.74
C GLY A 7 44.35 -6.77 39.85
N ALA A 8 44.37 -5.43 39.86
CA ALA A 8 45.59 -4.61 40.02
C ALA A 8 45.64 -3.88 41.39
N PRO A 9 46.81 -3.82 42.06
CA PRO A 9 46.98 -3.14 43.36
C PRO A 9 47.20 -1.61 43.24
N PRO A 10 47.06 -0.83 44.34
CA PRO A 10 46.99 0.64 44.30
C PRO A 10 48.35 1.37 44.32
N ALA A 11 48.34 2.63 43.87
CA ALA A 11 49.52 3.51 43.83
C ALA A 11 49.86 4.15 45.20
N PRO A 12 51.16 4.33 45.54
CA PRO A 12 51.60 4.89 46.82
C PRO A 12 51.62 6.44 46.85
N ARG A 13 51.44 7.00 48.06
CA ARG A 13 51.52 8.45 48.34
C ARG A 13 52.97 8.92 48.54
N ARG A 14 53.29 10.18 48.21
CA ARG A 14 54.54 10.86 48.61
C ARG A 14 54.28 11.98 49.66
N PRO A 15 55.23 12.25 50.58
CA PRO A 15 55.07 13.25 51.64
C PRO A 15 55.51 14.67 51.23
N ARG A 16 55.20 15.66 52.08
CA ARG A 16 55.64 17.06 51.98
C ARG A 16 57.02 17.27 52.61
N LEU A 17 57.85 18.14 52.04
CA LEU A 17 58.94 18.83 52.74
C LEU A 17 58.84 20.34 52.50
N PHE A 18 59.16 21.15 53.51
CA PHE A 18 59.36 22.59 53.40
C PHE A 18 60.86 22.91 53.21
N PRO A 19 61.25 23.93 52.42
CA PRO A 19 62.66 24.31 52.28
C PRO A 19 63.14 25.17 53.46
N THR A 20 64.10 24.68 54.23
CA THR A 20 64.79 25.42 55.31
C THR A 20 65.72 26.53 54.80
N THR A 21 65.99 26.59 53.50
CA THR A 21 66.89 27.55 52.84
C THR A 21 66.48 29.02 53.00
N LEU A 22 65.18 29.31 53.13
CA LEU A 22 64.68 30.69 53.23
C LEU A 22 65.12 31.42 54.51
N VAL A 23 65.33 30.69 55.62
CA VAL A 23 65.74 31.28 56.90
C VAL A 23 67.21 31.69 56.88
N VAL A 24 68.08 30.90 56.23
CA VAL A 24 69.53 31.15 56.17
C VAL A 24 69.85 32.39 55.34
N MET A 25 69.14 32.60 54.22
CA MET A 25 69.29 33.77 53.35
C MET A 25 68.95 35.09 54.04
N ALA A 26 68.03 35.10 55.01
CA ALA A 26 67.67 36.32 55.75
C ALA A 26 68.79 36.77 56.71
N VAL A 27 69.50 35.82 57.31
CA VAL A 27 70.57 36.12 58.29
C VAL A 27 71.82 36.67 57.61
N THR A 28 72.22 36.13 56.46
CA THR A 28 73.43 36.57 55.75
C THR A 28 73.32 37.99 55.19
N VAL A 29 72.14 38.37 54.68
CA VAL A 29 71.87 39.74 54.19
C VAL A 29 71.96 40.78 55.32
N ALA A 30 71.48 40.44 56.53
CA ALA A 30 71.56 41.34 57.68
C ALA A 30 73.01 41.63 58.10
N SER A 31 73.89 40.62 58.08
CA SER A 31 75.31 40.80 58.45
C SER A 31 76.09 41.70 57.48
N LEU A 32 75.80 41.65 56.17
CA LEU A 32 76.49 42.46 55.16
C LEU A 32 76.20 43.96 55.30
N LEU A 33 74.99 44.34 55.71
CA LEU A 33 74.60 45.73 55.90
C LEU A 33 75.34 46.42 57.06
N VAL A 34 75.72 45.65 58.10
CA VAL A 34 76.47 46.19 59.25
C VAL A 34 77.91 46.53 58.88
N VAL A 35 78.57 45.69 58.06
CA VAL A 35 79.97 45.91 57.63
C VAL A 35 80.09 47.16 56.75
N LEU A 36 79.12 47.39 55.85
CA LEU A 36 79.06 48.60 55.02
C LEU A 36 78.97 49.89 55.83
N PHE A 37 78.32 49.87 57.00
CA PHE A 37 78.15 51.06 57.84
C PHE A 37 79.45 51.50 58.54
N VAL A 38 80.36 50.55 58.84
CA VAL A 38 81.63 50.82 59.54
C VAL A 38 82.66 51.47 58.60
N MET A 39 82.67 51.11 57.32
CA MET A 39 83.66 51.60 56.33
C MET A 39 83.51 53.08 55.95
N VAL A 40 82.40 53.73 56.27
CA VAL A 40 82.07 55.09 55.81
C VAL A 40 82.67 56.20 56.70
N LEU A 41 83.14 55.89 57.91
CA LEU A 41 83.36 56.89 58.97
C LEU A 41 84.81 57.33 59.23
N GLN A 42 85.79 57.03 58.37
CA GLN A 42 87.20 57.42 58.62
C GLN A 42 87.88 58.15 57.43
N LYS A 43 88.50 59.31 57.73
CA LYS A 43 89.46 60.07 56.89
C LYS A 43 90.71 60.38 57.72
N PRO A 44 91.89 60.50 57.09
CA PRO A 44 92.64 61.75 57.24
C PRO A 44 93.28 62.27 55.92
N ARG A 45 94.45 62.94 55.98
CA ARG A 45 94.95 63.98 55.04
C ARG A 45 96.44 63.74 54.60
N PRO A 46 97.06 64.59 53.71
CA PRO A 46 98.24 64.24 52.89
C PRO A 46 99.64 64.66 53.45
N PRO A 47 100.75 64.33 52.75
CA PRO A 47 102.15 64.64 53.14
C PRO A 47 102.86 65.73 52.29
N LEU A 48 104.07 66.16 52.71
CA LEU A 48 105.10 66.96 51.98
C LEU A 48 106.48 66.71 52.68
N GLU A 49 107.55 66.23 52.00
CA GLU A 49 108.69 66.94 51.34
C GLU A 49 109.99 67.11 52.20
N SER A 50 111.04 67.76 51.67
CA SER A 50 112.47 67.35 51.85
C SER A 50 113.54 68.48 51.82
N LEU A 51 114.86 68.11 51.75
CA LEU A 51 116.11 68.93 51.56
C LEU A 51 116.71 69.63 52.82
N ALA A 52 117.96 70.16 52.88
CA ALA A 52 119.32 69.77 52.39
C ALA A 52 120.43 70.80 52.86
N MET A 53 121.75 70.50 52.70
CA MET A 53 122.93 71.46 52.68
C MET A 53 123.34 72.17 54.02
N THR A 54 124.51 72.82 54.30
CA THR A 54 125.91 73.00 53.73
C THR A 54 126.87 73.63 54.82
N ALA A 55 128.13 74.03 54.45
CA ALA A 55 129.08 74.98 55.14
C ALA A 55 129.95 74.43 56.32
N GLU A 56 131.17 74.92 56.69
CA GLU A 56 132.25 75.87 56.22
C GLU A 56 133.55 75.50 57.05
N GLU A 57 134.85 75.63 56.71
CA GLU A 57 135.80 76.73 56.30
C GLU A 57 136.31 77.66 57.45
N ASP A 58 137.59 78.06 57.64
CA ASP A 58 138.93 77.70 57.07
C ASP A 58 140.16 78.27 57.90
N ASN A 59 141.39 77.74 57.70
CA ASN A 59 142.77 78.26 58.03
C ASN A 59 143.19 78.55 59.52
N THR A 60 144.48 78.68 59.96
CA THR A 60 145.69 79.32 59.36
C THR A 60 147.08 78.83 59.91
N THR A 61 148.18 79.15 59.21
CA THR A 61 149.65 78.92 59.44
C THR A 61 150.28 79.70 60.64
N ARG A 62 151.56 79.52 61.09
CA ARG A 62 152.86 79.92 60.44
C ARG A 62 154.15 79.52 61.27
N GLN A 63 155.37 79.86 60.81
CA GLN A 63 156.71 79.44 61.32
C GLN A 63 157.64 80.56 61.89
N LEU A 64 158.77 80.15 62.50
CA LEU A 64 160.04 80.86 62.87
C LEU A 64 160.79 81.51 61.66
N PRO A 65 161.77 82.46 61.79
CA PRO A 65 163.20 82.19 62.15
C PRO A 65 164.08 83.39 62.70
N GLY A 66 165.41 83.19 62.80
CA GLY A 66 166.51 84.19 63.03
C GLY A 66 167.41 83.86 64.25
N GLU A 67 168.71 83.50 64.17
CA GLU A 67 169.96 84.24 63.78
C GLU A 67 170.47 85.21 64.91
N ASP A 68 171.77 85.35 65.24
CA ASP A 68 172.98 85.32 64.40
C ASP A 68 174.33 84.93 65.10
N ASN A 69 175.39 84.82 64.28
CA ASN A 69 176.82 84.41 64.44
C ASN A 69 177.70 85.09 65.55
N THR A 70 178.93 84.62 65.92
CA THR A 70 180.22 84.89 65.19
C THR A 70 181.51 84.23 65.81
N THR A 71 182.40 83.67 64.95
CA THR A 71 183.90 83.53 64.91
C THR A 71 184.74 83.65 66.22
N ARG A 72 185.63 82.72 66.65
CA ARG A 72 187.00 82.28 66.16
C ARG A 72 188.07 83.43 66.17
N GLN A 73 189.41 83.28 66.29
CA GLN A 73 190.35 82.14 66.44
C GLN A 73 191.79 82.59 66.88
N LEU A 74 192.51 81.79 67.70
CA LEU A 74 193.98 81.51 67.64
C LEU A 74 195.00 82.71 67.82
N PRO A 75 196.35 82.58 67.68
CA PRO A 75 197.25 82.22 68.82
C PRO A 75 198.65 82.94 68.86
N VAL A 76 199.62 82.31 69.55
CA VAL A 76 201.12 82.39 69.48
C VAL A 76 201.88 83.21 70.56
N GLU A 77 202.96 82.55 71.04
CA GLU A 77 204.13 82.93 71.87
C GLU A 77 205.12 83.90 71.11
N PRO A 78 206.43 84.16 71.43
CA PRO A 78 207.36 83.39 72.30
C PRO A 78 208.59 84.07 72.99
N TYR A 79 209.41 83.20 73.63
CA TYR A 79 210.87 83.23 73.88
C TYR A 79 211.53 84.25 74.86
N ASP A 80 211.90 83.73 76.04
CA ASP A 80 213.27 83.54 76.60
C ASP A 80 214.34 84.64 76.81
N SER A 81 215.18 84.30 77.80
CA SER A 81 216.65 84.51 77.90
C SER A 81 217.23 85.71 78.71
N PRO A 82 218.46 85.56 79.30
CA PRO A 82 218.68 85.97 80.70
C PRO A 82 220.05 86.69 80.94
N HIS A 83 220.71 86.39 82.09
CA HIS A 83 222.00 86.93 82.59
C HIS A 83 221.95 88.35 83.21
N SER A 84 222.89 88.77 84.06
CA SER A 84 223.73 88.08 85.07
C SER A 84 224.25 89.14 86.06
N GLY A 85 224.64 88.74 87.27
CA GLY A 85 224.87 89.68 88.38
C GLY A 85 226.20 90.43 88.37
N LYS A 86 226.24 91.52 89.16
CA LYS A 86 227.45 91.93 89.88
C LYS A 86 227.07 92.64 91.17
N VAL A 87 227.58 92.15 92.30
CA VAL A 87 227.44 92.81 93.60
C VAL A 87 228.61 93.77 93.77
N ALA A 88 228.29 95.05 93.99
CA ALA A 88 228.96 95.85 95.01
C ALA A 88 227.83 96.18 96.00
N GLU A 89 227.88 95.88 97.29
CA GLU A 89 228.99 95.76 98.24
C GLU A 89 230.15 94.82 97.86
N TRP A 90 231.35 95.41 97.76
CA TRP A 90 232.56 94.63 97.53
C TRP A 90 233.47 94.60 98.75
N GLN A 91 233.26 93.62 99.61
CA GLN A 91 234.28 93.07 100.51
C GLN A 91 233.96 91.59 100.79
N GLU A 92 234.41 90.68 99.88
CA GLU A 92 235.15 89.42 100.17
C GLU A 92 235.09 88.32 99.06
N THR A 93 234.08 88.24 98.19
CA THR A 93 233.73 86.98 97.44
C THR A 93 234.30 86.70 96.02
N ILE A 94 235.44 87.23 95.55
CA ILE A 94 235.83 87.19 94.10
C ILE A 94 236.76 86.02 93.72
N GLN A 95 237.32 85.33 94.70
CA GLN A 95 238.50 84.48 94.47
C GLN A 95 238.21 83.02 94.06
N MET A 96 236.96 82.68 93.73
CA MET A 96 236.50 81.28 93.51
C MET A 96 236.19 80.91 92.03
N PHE A 97 236.27 81.84 91.08
CA PHE A 97 235.64 81.69 89.75
C PHE A 97 236.62 81.26 88.64
N LYS A 98 237.12 80.01 88.66
CA LYS A 98 238.10 79.53 87.65
C LYS A 98 238.04 78.04 87.28
N GLY A 99 236.84 77.46 87.10
CA GLY A 99 236.70 76.02 86.80
C GLY A 99 235.37 75.56 86.20
N HIS A 100 234.74 76.34 85.32
CA HIS A 100 233.38 76.07 84.81
C HIS A 100 233.22 76.34 83.30
N VAL A 101 234.21 75.98 82.48
CA VAL A 101 234.32 76.44 81.06
C VAL A 101 234.62 75.28 80.09
N GLU A 102 233.93 74.15 80.21
CA GLU A 102 234.02 73.00 79.29
C GLU A 102 232.72 72.15 79.28
N ASN A 103 232.16 71.67 78.16
CA ASN A 103 231.68 72.49 77.03
C ASN A 103 230.42 71.89 76.31
N SER A 104 229.42 72.74 76.05
CA SER A 104 228.42 72.73 74.95
C SER A 104 227.50 71.54 74.61
N SER A 105 227.88 70.26 74.73
CA SER A 105 227.25 69.20 73.87
C SER A 105 225.77 68.89 74.11
N THR A 106 225.29 68.87 75.36
CA THR A 106 223.93 68.39 75.71
C THR A 106 222.80 69.26 75.16
N TRP A 107 222.97 70.59 75.18
CA TRP A 107 221.84 71.54 75.06
C TRP A 107 221.24 71.61 73.65
N SER A 108 222.02 71.29 72.61
CA SER A 108 221.58 71.30 71.21
C SER A 108 220.49 70.25 70.92
N MET A 109 220.47 69.15 71.68
CA MET A 109 219.63 67.99 71.42
C MET A 109 218.19 68.17 71.91
N GLU A 110 217.98 68.98 72.94
CA GLU A 110 216.64 69.30 73.46
C GLU A 110 215.88 70.25 72.52
N MET A 111 216.55 71.27 71.98
CA MET A 111 215.93 72.25 71.07
C MET A 111 215.40 71.57 69.80
N GLN A 112 216.17 70.64 69.22
CA GLN A 112 215.76 69.86 68.04
C GLN A 112 214.57 68.93 68.34
N THR A 113 214.47 68.43 69.59
CA THR A 113 213.33 67.63 70.06
C THR A 113 212.07 68.50 70.18
N LEU A 114 212.20 69.78 70.55
CA LEU A 114 211.07 70.71 70.65
C LEU A 114 210.48 71.05 69.28
N THR A 115 211.33 71.33 68.27
CA THR A 115 210.91 71.61 66.89
C THR A 115 209.97 70.53 66.33
N CYS A 116 210.37 69.26 66.48
CA CYS A 116 209.61 68.12 65.97
C CYS A 116 208.19 67.99 66.59
N ARG A 117 207.98 68.49 67.81
CA ARG A 117 206.64 68.53 68.44
C ARG A 117 205.76 69.61 67.83
N MET A 118 206.33 70.73 67.36
CA MET A 118 205.59 71.84 66.76
C MET A 118 205.02 71.47 65.38
N ASP A 119 205.79 70.76 64.56
CA ASP A 119 205.35 70.24 63.25
C ASP A 119 204.17 69.25 63.39
N ASN A 120 204.21 68.39 64.41
CA ASN A 120 203.09 67.52 64.75
C ASN A 120 201.82 68.31 65.14
N VAL A 121 201.95 69.38 65.94
CA VAL A 121 200.79 70.23 66.30
C VAL A 121 200.23 70.95 65.07
N SER A 122 201.09 71.46 64.19
CA SER A 122 200.68 72.08 62.92
C SER A 122 199.87 71.10 62.05
N SER A 123 200.36 69.85 61.94
CA SER A 123 199.69 68.77 61.21
C SER A 123 198.29 68.47 61.78
N GLN A 124 198.16 68.41 63.12
CA GLN A 124 196.86 68.19 63.78
C GLN A 124 195.88 69.34 63.54
N ILE A 125 196.34 70.60 63.53
CA ILE A 125 195.51 71.77 63.20
C ILE A 125 195.01 71.71 61.74
N GLN A 126 195.83 71.22 60.81
CA GLN A 126 195.46 71.09 59.40
C GLN A 126 194.42 69.97 59.17
N VAL A 127 194.53 68.84 59.89
CA VAL A 127 193.48 67.79 59.91
C VAL A 127 192.17 68.33 60.51
N LEU A 128 192.24 69.06 61.61
CA LEU A 128 191.08 69.71 62.25
C LEU A 128 190.37 70.73 61.34
N ARG A 129 191.10 71.37 60.40
CA ARG A 129 190.51 72.21 59.37
C ARG A 129 189.67 71.40 58.39
N GLY A 130 190.23 70.33 57.81
CA GLY A 130 189.52 69.46 56.87
C GLY A 130 188.29 68.79 57.47
N HIS A 131 188.36 68.36 58.75
CA HIS A 131 187.20 67.83 59.46
C HIS A 131 186.05 68.84 59.57
N LEU A 132 186.35 70.13 59.77
CA LEU A 132 185.33 71.18 59.89
C LEU A 132 184.78 71.63 58.53
N GLU A 133 185.59 71.55 57.47
CA GLU A 133 185.13 71.79 56.09
C GLU A 133 184.15 70.69 55.64
N ASN A 134 184.43 69.42 55.96
CA ASN A 134 183.45 68.32 55.78
C ASN A 134 182.18 68.55 56.59
N ALA A 135 182.28 68.85 57.90
CA ALA A 135 181.11 69.06 58.75
C ALA A 135 180.20 70.21 58.25
N ASN A 136 180.77 71.25 57.64
CA ASN A 136 179.99 72.31 57.00
C ASN A 136 179.28 71.83 55.71
N ALA A 137 179.90 70.96 54.91
CA ALA A 137 179.25 70.34 53.76
C ALA A 137 178.09 69.42 54.18
N ASP A 138 178.29 68.61 55.24
CA ASP A 138 177.25 67.75 55.82
C ASP A 138 176.04 68.58 56.31
N ILE A 139 176.28 69.73 56.96
CA ILE A 139 175.21 70.64 57.40
C ILE A 139 174.39 71.18 56.21
N GLN A 140 175.02 71.55 55.10
CA GLN A 140 174.27 71.98 53.90
C GLN A 140 173.52 70.82 53.24
N MET A 141 174.07 69.61 53.26
CA MET A 141 173.39 68.40 52.79
C MET A 141 172.13 68.10 53.62
N VAL A 142 172.25 68.13 54.96
CA VAL A 142 171.12 67.97 55.89
C VAL A 142 170.07 69.06 55.69
N LYS A 143 170.48 70.30 55.43
CA LYS A 143 169.56 71.41 55.10
C LYS A 143 168.74 71.13 53.82
N GLY A 144 169.38 70.60 52.78
CA GLY A 144 168.69 70.16 51.55
C GLY A 144 167.69 69.04 51.82
N VAL A 145 168.12 67.96 52.48
CA VAL A 145 167.27 66.82 52.88
C VAL A 145 166.07 67.27 53.73
N LEU A 146 166.23 68.30 54.57
CA LEU A 146 165.13 68.87 55.36
C LEU A 146 164.12 69.66 54.50
N GLN A 147 164.54 70.30 53.40
CA GLN A 147 163.61 70.92 52.44
C GLN A 147 162.85 69.86 51.63
N ASP A 148 163.52 68.78 51.22
CA ASP A 148 162.88 67.64 50.55
C ASP A 148 161.87 66.94 51.47
N ALA A 149 162.21 66.73 52.74
CA ALA A 149 161.32 66.16 53.74
C ALA A 149 160.04 67.00 53.97
N ASN A 150 160.17 68.33 53.98
CA ASN A 150 159.02 69.24 54.05
C ASN A 150 158.13 69.12 52.79
N THR A 151 158.73 69.04 51.60
CA THR A 151 158.02 68.86 50.33
C THR A 151 157.27 67.52 50.28
N LEU A 152 157.92 66.44 50.74
CA LEU A 152 157.33 65.11 50.87
C LEU A 152 156.18 65.06 51.88
N SER A 153 156.27 65.85 52.97
CA SER A 153 155.19 65.98 53.96
C SER A 153 153.91 66.56 53.33
N PHE A 154 154.02 67.65 52.55
CA PHE A 154 152.86 68.20 51.82
C PHE A 154 152.27 67.22 50.80
N GLN A 155 153.09 66.51 50.04
CA GLN A 155 152.62 65.47 49.12
C GLN A 155 151.90 64.33 49.87
N THR A 156 152.43 63.89 51.01
CA THR A 156 151.83 62.87 51.88
C THR A 156 150.47 63.33 52.43
N GLN A 157 150.31 64.61 52.75
CA GLN A 157 149.04 65.17 53.21
C GLN A 157 148.01 65.29 52.08
N MET A 158 148.41 65.71 50.88
CA MET A 158 147.53 65.71 49.70
C MET A 158 147.05 64.30 49.32
N LEU A 159 147.95 63.31 49.36
CA LEU A 159 147.62 61.91 49.16
C LEU A 159 146.63 61.41 50.22
N ARG A 160 146.83 61.78 51.50
CA ARG A 160 145.91 61.42 52.59
C ARG A 160 144.50 61.92 52.34
N SER A 161 144.32 63.21 52.04
CA SER A 161 142.98 63.77 51.77
C SER A 161 142.34 63.20 50.51
N SER A 162 143.12 62.86 49.48
CA SER A 162 142.63 62.14 48.30
C SER A 162 142.16 60.72 48.65
N MET A 163 142.90 59.98 49.47
CA MET A 163 142.51 58.65 49.97
C MET A 163 141.29 58.70 50.89
N GLU A 164 141.18 59.72 51.74
CA GLU A 164 140.02 59.95 52.60
C GLU A 164 138.76 60.20 51.77
N GLY A 165 138.84 61.04 50.74
CA GLY A 165 137.78 61.27 49.75
C GLY A 165 137.37 59.98 49.03
N ALA A 166 138.33 59.25 48.45
CA ALA A 166 138.07 57.96 47.80
C ALA A 166 137.44 56.93 48.76
N SER A 167 137.82 56.92 50.04
CA SER A 167 137.19 56.06 51.06
C SER A 167 135.71 56.41 51.30
N ALA A 168 135.35 57.69 51.19
CA ALA A 168 133.98 58.16 51.33
C ALA A 168 133.13 57.82 50.10
N GLU A 169 133.69 57.95 48.90
CA GLU A 169 133.03 57.50 47.67
C GLU A 169 132.81 55.99 47.63
N ILE A 170 133.82 55.19 48.00
CA ILE A 170 133.67 53.72 48.13
C ILE A 170 132.58 53.35 49.16
N ARG A 171 132.51 54.06 50.28
CA ARG A 171 131.47 53.86 51.32
C ARG A 171 130.07 54.21 50.79
N LYS A 172 129.95 55.29 50.01
CA LYS A 172 128.69 55.68 49.34
C LYS A 172 128.27 54.65 48.29
N LEU A 173 129.18 54.28 47.38
CA LEU A 173 128.95 53.27 46.34
C LEU A 173 128.55 51.92 46.94
N LYS A 174 129.14 51.51 48.06
CA LYS A 174 128.71 50.30 48.79
C LYS A 174 127.28 50.42 49.29
N GLY A 175 126.90 51.54 49.91
CA GLY A 175 125.53 51.77 50.38
C GLY A 175 124.51 51.87 49.24
N ASP A 176 124.89 52.41 48.09
CA ASP A 176 124.02 52.49 46.90
C ASP A 176 123.91 51.12 46.20
N LEU A 177 124.96 50.29 46.21
CA LEU A 177 124.91 48.88 45.77
C LEU A 177 124.04 48.02 46.70
N GLU A 178 124.10 48.25 48.01
CA GLU A 178 123.23 47.58 49.00
C GLU A 178 121.75 47.92 48.76
N LYS A 179 121.42 49.19 48.47
CA LYS A 179 120.07 49.60 48.04
C LYS A 179 119.65 48.94 46.72
N ALA A 180 120.55 48.91 45.72
CA ALA A 180 120.27 48.30 44.42
C ALA A 180 119.97 46.80 44.55
N ASN A 181 120.74 46.07 45.37
CA ASN A 181 120.50 44.65 45.67
C ASN A 181 119.18 44.43 46.42
N ALA A 182 118.80 45.32 47.35
CA ALA A 182 117.51 45.28 48.03
C ALA A 182 116.33 45.49 47.04
N LEU A 183 116.42 46.52 46.18
CA LEU A 183 115.43 46.79 45.13
C LEU A 183 115.33 45.65 44.12
N ASN A 184 116.45 45.07 43.69
CA ASN A 184 116.45 43.90 42.81
C ASN A 184 115.78 42.68 43.48
N SER A 185 116.04 42.45 44.77
CA SER A 185 115.41 41.38 45.54
C SER A 185 113.89 41.58 45.67
N GLN A 186 113.45 42.82 45.92
CA GLN A 186 112.03 43.21 45.94
C GLN A 186 111.36 43.07 44.57
N THR A 187 112.08 43.39 43.49
CA THR A 187 111.59 43.24 42.11
C THR A 187 111.43 41.76 41.75
N HIS A 188 112.41 40.92 42.10
CA HIS A 188 112.32 39.46 41.91
C HIS A 188 111.20 38.82 42.73
N SER A 189 110.92 39.25 43.98
CA SER A 189 109.78 38.73 44.74
C SER A 189 108.45 39.21 44.19
N PHE A 190 108.32 40.49 43.81
CA PHE A 190 107.10 41.01 43.19
C PHE A 190 106.78 40.30 41.86
N LEU A 191 107.77 40.12 40.98
CA LEU A 191 107.59 39.42 39.71
C LEU A 191 107.27 37.93 39.91
N ARG A 192 107.91 37.26 40.89
CA ARG A 192 107.60 35.87 41.24
C ARG A 192 106.17 35.71 41.71
N ASN A 193 105.75 36.50 42.70
CA ASN A 193 104.39 36.44 43.25
C ASN A 193 103.35 36.75 42.15
N SER A 194 103.64 37.70 41.26
CA SER A 194 102.76 38.03 40.12
C SER A 194 102.62 36.87 39.13
N LEU A 195 103.72 36.15 38.85
CA LEU A 195 103.73 34.98 37.98
C LEU A 195 103.03 33.76 38.61
N GLU A 196 103.22 33.54 39.91
CA GLU A 196 102.55 32.48 40.68
C GLU A 196 101.04 32.71 40.76
N ASN A 197 100.61 33.97 40.97
CA ASN A 197 99.20 34.35 40.90
C ASN A 197 98.62 34.13 39.49
N ALA A 198 99.27 34.64 38.44
CA ALA A 198 98.79 34.48 37.05
C ALA A 198 98.73 33.01 36.60
N SER A 199 99.66 32.17 37.08
CA SER A 199 99.64 30.71 36.88
C SER A 199 98.45 30.06 37.59
N SER A 200 98.14 30.50 38.81
CA SER A 200 96.98 30.04 39.59
C SER A 200 95.66 30.43 38.92
N ASP A 201 95.54 31.67 38.45
CA ASP A 201 94.38 32.17 37.71
C ASP A 201 94.17 31.39 36.39
N LEU A 202 95.25 31.10 35.65
CA LEU A 202 95.20 30.27 34.44
C LEU A 202 94.76 28.83 34.74
N HIS A 203 95.26 28.23 35.81
CA HIS A 203 94.83 26.88 36.22
C HIS A 203 93.34 26.87 36.65
N MET A 204 92.86 27.93 37.31
CA MET A 204 91.46 28.04 37.70
C MET A 204 90.55 28.27 36.48
N LEU A 205 90.99 29.08 35.51
CA LEU A 205 90.32 29.26 34.22
C LEU A 205 90.26 27.96 33.40
N ASN A 206 91.35 27.17 33.37
CA ASN A 206 91.36 25.89 32.68
C ASN A 206 90.36 24.89 33.30
N GLY A 207 90.34 24.77 34.63
CA GLY A 207 89.35 23.94 35.32
C GLY A 207 87.90 24.40 35.10
N GLY A 208 87.68 25.73 35.02
CA GLY A 208 86.38 26.29 34.63
C GLY A 208 85.97 25.95 33.20
N LEU A 209 86.91 25.99 32.26
CA LEU A 209 86.70 25.63 30.85
C LEU A 209 86.44 24.12 30.67
N GLU A 210 87.15 23.27 31.40
CA GLU A 210 86.93 21.82 31.43
C GLU A 210 85.52 21.51 31.96
N ASN A 211 85.12 22.09 33.09
CA ASN A 211 83.75 21.95 33.61
C ASN A 211 82.70 22.40 32.57
N ALA A 212 82.85 23.60 31.98
CA ALA A 212 81.92 24.11 30.98
C ALA A 212 81.83 23.18 29.75
N ASN A 213 82.93 22.59 29.30
CA ASN A 213 82.93 21.57 28.25
C ASN A 213 82.16 20.30 28.68
N THR A 214 82.31 19.82 29.93
CA THR A 214 81.51 18.67 30.41
C THR A 214 80.01 18.98 30.45
N GLU A 215 79.61 20.17 30.89
CA GLU A 215 78.19 20.61 30.85
C GLU A 215 77.66 20.66 29.42
N ILE A 216 78.44 21.16 28.46
CA ILE A 216 78.07 21.19 27.03
C ILE A 216 77.86 19.77 26.48
N GLN A 217 78.71 18.79 26.83
CA GLN A 217 78.51 17.40 26.40
C GLN A 217 77.27 16.76 27.05
N ILE A 218 77.01 17.04 28.34
CA ILE A 218 75.81 16.57 29.05
C ILE A 218 74.54 17.15 28.43
N LEU A 219 74.53 18.46 28.14
CA LEU A 219 73.41 19.14 27.47
C LEU A 219 73.19 18.61 26.05
N LYS A 220 74.26 18.33 25.30
CA LYS A 220 74.18 17.70 23.97
C LYS A 220 73.54 16.31 24.04
N ALA A 221 74.00 15.44 24.96
CA ALA A 221 73.41 14.12 25.15
C ALA A 221 71.94 14.18 25.61
N GLY A 222 71.60 15.17 26.45
CA GLY A 222 70.22 15.47 26.83
C GLY A 222 69.33 15.89 25.65
N LEU A 223 69.86 16.70 24.74
CA LEU A 223 69.17 17.13 23.52
C LEU A 223 68.96 15.96 22.53
N GLU A 224 69.96 15.09 22.37
CA GLU A 224 69.86 13.89 21.54
C GLU A 224 68.82 12.89 22.08
N MET A 225 68.76 12.70 23.42
CA MET A 225 67.68 11.96 24.07
C MET A 225 66.31 12.63 23.87
N ALA A 226 66.20 13.95 24.06
CA ALA A 226 64.93 14.67 23.87
C ALA A 226 64.41 14.55 22.42
N ASN A 227 65.30 14.61 21.42
CA ASN A 227 64.96 14.44 20.01
C ASN A 227 64.48 13.01 19.69
N THR A 228 65.16 11.98 20.19
CA THR A 228 64.72 10.58 20.01
C THR A 228 63.38 10.30 20.71
N GLN A 229 63.18 10.84 21.93
CA GLN A 229 61.90 10.81 22.63
C GLN A 229 60.77 11.45 21.80
N ALA A 230 61.04 12.60 21.16
CA ALA A 230 60.09 13.31 20.30
C ALA A 230 59.77 12.53 19.01
N GLN A 231 60.74 11.84 18.41
CA GLN A 231 60.49 10.99 17.23
C GLN A 231 59.67 9.73 17.58
N LEU A 232 59.88 9.13 18.76
CA LEU A 232 59.04 8.05 19.27
C LEU A 232 57.61 8.51 19.53
N ALA A 233 57.43 9.70 20.13
CA ALA A 233 56.11 10.30 20.35
C ALA A 233 55.38 10.59 19.02
N ASN A 234 56.07 11.19 18.05
CA ASN A 234 55.54 11.46 16.70
C ASN A 234 55.12 10.15 15.98
N SER A 235 55.96 9.11 16.06
CA SER A 235 55.65 7.80 15.48
C SER A 235 54.44 7.14 16.13
N SER A 236 54.31 7.27 17.46
CA SER A 236 53.14 6.80 18.22
C SER A 236 51.87 7.56 17.85
N LEU A 237 51.97 8.88 17.65
CA LEU A 237 50.86 9.75 17.25
C LEU A 237 50.40 9.46 15.80
N LYS A 238 51.32 9.18 14.89
CA LYS A 238 51.00 8.66 13.53
C LYS A 238 50.24 7.34 13.57
N ASN A 239 50.67 6.39 14.42
CA ASN A 239 49.97 5.11 14.62
C ASN A 239 48.56 5.32 15.19
N ALA A 240 48.42 6.16 16.22
CA ALA A 240 47.10 6.51 16.77
C ALA A 240 46.19 7.16 15.72
N ASN A 241 46.72 8.05 14.87
CA ASN A 241 45.93 8.65 13.79
C ASN A 241 45.50 7.61 12.73
N ALA A 242 46.37 6.66 12.37
CA ALA A 242 46.01 5.56 11.48
C ALA A 242 44.88 4.69 12.07
N GLN A 243 44.93 4.39 13.38
CA GLN A 243 43.85 3.69 14.08
C GLN A 243 42.54 4.49 14.09
N ILE A 244 42.59 5.82 14.26
CA ILE A 244 41.42 6.71 14.15
C ILE A 244 40.81 6.67 12.74
N HIS A 245 41.62 6.59 11.68
CA HIS A 245 41.12 6.40 10.31
C HIS A 245 40.44 5.04 10.11
N VAL A 246 40.99 3.95 10.66
CA VAL A 246 40.35 2.62 10.62
C VAL A 246 39.02 2.62 11.38
N LEU A 247 38.99 3.19 12.59
CA LEU A 247 37.78 3.34 13.41
C LEU A 247 36.70 4.18 12.70
N ARG A 248 37.09 5.20 11.92
CA ARG A 248 36.15 5.97 11.10
C ARG A 248 35.52 5.11 9.99
N GLY A 249 36.31 4.37 9.22
CA GLY A 249 35.78 3.45 8.19
C GLY A 249 34.90 2.31 8.76
N GLN A 250 35.15 1.90 10.01
CA GLN A 250 34.26 1.00 10.74
C GLN A 250 32.94 1.68 11.17
N LEU A 251 32.98 2.96 11.55
CA LEU A 251 31.78 3.74 11.87
C LEU A 251 30.92 4.00 10.61
N ASP A 252 31.56 4.24 9.46
CA ASP A 252 30.88 4.37 8.17
C ASP A 252 30.20 3.04 7.78
N SER A 253 30.88 1.90 7.93
CA SER A 253 30.28 0.56 7.78
C SER A 253 29.06 0.33 8.69
N ILE A 254 29.07 0.87 9.92
CA ILE A 254 27.93 0.81 10.85
C ILE A 254 26.77 1.70 10.38
N HIS A 255 27.05 2.81 9.70
CA HIS A 255 26.02 3.64 9.08
C HIS A 255 25.31 2.91 7.94
N ASP A 256 26.06 2.22 7.07
CA ASP A 256 25.50 1.42 5.98
C ASP A 256 24.66 0.23 6.50
N LEU A 257 25.14 -0.47 7.53
CA LEU A 257 24.36 -1.51 8.21
C LEU A 257 23.06 -0.95 8.82
N ARG A 258 23.06 0.29 9.33
CA ARG A 258 21.86 0.97 9.82
C ARG A 258 20.88 1.27 8.68
N ALA A 259 21.37 1.76 7.54
CA ALA A 259 20.55 2.00 6.35
C ALA A 259 19.92 0.71 5.82
N GLN A 260 20.67 -0.39 5.77
CA GLN A 260 20.16 -1.72 5.39
C GLN A 260 19.08 -2.22 6.37
N ASN A 261 19.26 -2.04 7.68
CA ASN A 261 18.24 -2.35 8.68
C ASN A 261 16.97 -1.50 8.52
N GLN A 262 17.10 -0.22 8.15
CA GLN A 262 15.97 0.65 7.85
C GLN A 262 15.14 0.11 6.67
N VAL A 263 15.81 -0.31 5.58
CA VAL A 263 15.16 -0.91 4.40
C VAL A 263 14.49 -2.24 4.74
N LEU A 264 15.17 -3.13 5.47
CA LEU A 264 14.60 -4.40 5.94
C LEU A 264 13.34 -4.19 6.79
N ARG A 265 13.34 -3.14 7.63
CA ARG A 265 12.17 -2.77 8.44
C ARG A 265 11.00 -2.32 7.59
N SER A 266 11.20 -1.42 6.62
CA SER A 266 10.13 -1.00 5.71
C SER A 266 9.58 -2.15 4.85
N ASN A 267 10.44 -3.09 4.44
CA ASN A 267 10.01 -4.30 3.75
C ASN A 267 9.13 -5.20 4.65
N LEU A 268 9.48 -5.34 5.93
CA LEU A 268 8.69 -6.09 6.91
C LEU A 268 7.33 -5.43 7.20
N GLU A 269 7.31 -4.10 7.31
CA GLU A 269 6.09 -3.30 7.48
C GLU A 269 5.17 -3.44 6.25
N GLY A 270 5.72 -3.43 5.03
CA GLY A 270 5.01 -3.72 3.79
C GLY A 270 4.43 -5.13 3.73
N ALA A 271 5.24 -6.16 4.05
CA ALA A 271 4.79 -7.55 4.08
C ALA A 271 3.66 -7.79 5.10
N ASN A 272 3.73 -7.16 6.28
CA ASN A 272 2.64 -7.20 7.26
C ASN A 272 1.36 -6.54 6.73
N ALA A 273 1.46 -5.41 6.01
CA ALA A 273 0.31 -4.78 5.38
C ALA A 273 -0.34 -5.68 4.31
N GLU A 274 0.45 -6.47 3.57
CA GLU A 274 -0.08 -7.48 2.64
C GLU A 274 -0.77 -8.64 3.38
N ILE A 275 -0.19 -9.12 4.49
CA ILE A 275 -0.80 -10.16 5.33
C ILE A 275 -2.16 -9.70 5.88
N GLN A 276 -2.30 -8.44 6.32
CA GLN A 276 -3.62 -7.93 6.74
C GLN A 276 -4.58 -7.78 5.55
N ARG A 277 -4.10 -7.41 4.35
CA ARG A 277 -4.90 -7.39 3.11
C ARG A 277 -5.47 -8.78 2.79
N VAL A 278 -4.62 -9.80 2.77
CA VAL A 278 -4.99 -11.21 2.52
C VAL A 278 -5.95 -11.73 3.58
N LYS A 279 -5.72 -11.41 4.86
CA LYS A 279 -6.62 -11.76 5.98
C LYS A 279 -8.02 -11.15 5.79
N GLY A 280 -8.11 -9.88 5.40
CA GLY A 280 -9.39 -9.23 5.08
C GLY A 280 -10.10 -9.88 3.88
N SER A 281 -9.37 -10.20 2.81
CA SER A 281 -9.90 -10.95 1.67
C SER A 281 -10.43 -12.33 2.06
N LEU A 282 -9.73 -13.06 2.94
CA LEU A 282 -10.16 -14.35 3.45
C LEU A 282 -11.43 -14.25 4.32
N GLN A 283 -11.56 -13.20 5.13
CA GLN A 283 -12.78 -12.91 5.89
C GLN A 283 -13.97 -12.63 4.97
N ASN A 284 -13.77 -11.86 3.89
CA ASN A 284 -14.80 -11.60 2.88
C ASN A 284 -15.22 -12.88 2.13
N ILE A 285 -14.27 -13.75 1.78
CA ILE A 285 -14.55 -15.06 1.15
C ILE A 285 -15.36 -15.96 2.10
N ASN A 286 -15.01 -15.99 3.39
CA ASN A 286 -15.76 -16.76 4.39
C ASN A 286 -17.18 -16.22 4.59
N ALA A 287 -17.39 -14.90 4.58
CA ALA A 287 -18.71 -14.29 4.60
C ALA A 287 -19.53 -14.65 3.35
N LEU A 288 -18.94 -14.53 2.16
CA LEU A 288 -19.58 -14.90 0.89
C LEU A 288 -19.94 -16.39 0.85
N ASN A 289 -19.05 -17.29 1.27
CA ASN A 289 -19.34 -18.71 1.39
C ASN A 289 -20.50 -18.98 2.37
N SER A 290 -20.55 -18.28 3.50
CA SER A 290 -21.64 -18.42 4.48
C SER A 290 -22.99 -17.96 3.90
N GLN A 291 -22.98 -16.89 3.12
CA GLN A 291 -24.14 -16.41 2.36
C GLN A 291 -24.56 -17.40 1.27
N THR A 292 -23.61 -17.97 0.51
CA THR A 292 -23.87 -18.98 -0.52
C THR A 292 -24.44 -20.26 0.08
N GLN A 293 -23.92 -20.75 1.21
CA GLN A 293 -24.47 -21.90 1.92
C GLN A 293 -25.90 -21.63 2.42
N THR A 294 -26.17 -20.44 2.94
CA THR A 294 -27.53 -20.02 3.36
C THR A 294 -28.49 -19.98 2.17
N PHE A 295 -28.07 -19.40 1.04
CA PHE A 295 -28.88 -19.31 -0.18
C PHE A 295 -29.19 -20.68 -0.79
N LEU A 296 -28.16 -21.53 -0.94
CA LEU A 296 -28.32 -22.90 -1.44
C LEU A 296 -29.20 -23.74 -0.53
N LYS A 297 -29.07 -23.60 0.80
CA LYS A 297 -29.95 -24.27 1.75
C LYS A 297 -31.40 -23.80 1.60
N GLY A 298 -31.65 -22.49 1.54
CA GLY A 298 -33.00 -21.95 1.34
C GLY A 298 -33.66 -22.44 0.05
N HIS A 299 -32.89 -22.51 -1.05
CA HIS A 299 -33.36 -23.12 -2.30
C HIS A 299 -33.65 -24.62 -2.15
N LEU A 300 -32.79 -25.38 -1.48
CA LEU A 300 -32.98 -26.82 -1.28
C LEU A 300 -34.19 -27.12 -0.38
N ASP A 301 -34.38 -26.35 0.69
CA ASP A 301 -35.53 -26.46 1.61
C ASP A 301 -36.85 -26.09 0.89
N ASN A 302 -36.83 -25.08 0.01
CA ASN A 302 -37.97 -24.75 -0.86
C ASN A 302 -38.27 -25.86 -1.87
N THR A 303 -37.27 -26.34 -2.63
CA THR A 303 -37.44 -27.44 -3.60
C THR A 303 -37.89 -28.74 -2.93
N SER A 304 -37.42 -29.03 -1.71
CA SER A 304 -37.92 -30.13 -0.88
C SER A 304 -39.41 -29.97 -0.55
N SER A 305 -39.84 -28.75 -0.21
CA SER A 305 -41.24 -28.43 0.07
C SER A 305 -42.14 -28.55 -1.17
N GLU A 306 -41.67 -28.09 -2.33
CA GLU A 306 -42.35 -28.28 -3.63
C GLU A 306 -42.47 -29.76 -4.01
N ILE A 307 -41.41 -30.56 -3.80
CA ILE A 307 -41.44 -32.01 -4.02
C ILE A 307 -42.42 -32.71 -3.07
N GLN A 308 -42.54 -32.26 -1.82
CA GLN A 308 -43.56 -32.77 -0.88
C GLN A 308 -44.99 -32.40 -1.32
N LEU A 309 -45.21 -31.16 -1.78
CA LEU A 309 -46.49 -30.73 -2.34
C LEU A 309 -46.88 -31.57 -3.56
N LEU A 310 -45.97 -31.73 -4.52
CA LEU A 310 -46.16 -32.56 -5.71
C LEU A 310 -46.42 -34.02 -5.35
N ARG A 311 -45.70 -34.60 -4.38
CA ARG A 311 -45.98 -35.95 -3.86
C ARG A 311 -47.39 -36.06 -3.25
N GLY A 312 -47.86 -35.01 -2.58
CA GLY A 312 -49.24 -34.90 -2.09
C GLY A 312 -50.27 -34.85 -3.22
N HIS A 313 -49.99 -34.09 -4.29
CA HIS A 313 -50.85 -34.04 -5.49
C HIS A 313 -50.89 -35.39 -6.22
N PHE A 314 -49.74 -36.04 -6.43
CA PHE A 314 -49.67 -37.38 -7.03
C PHE A 314 -50.40 -38.44 -6.18
N LYS A 315 -50.32 -38.36 -4.85
CA LYS A 315 -51.12 -39.24 -3.98
C LYS A 315 -52.62 -39.02 -4.22
N ARG A 316 -53.09 -37.77 -4.19
CA ARG A 316 -54.51 -37.45 -4.42
C ARG A 316 -54.98 -37.92 -5.79
N ALA A 317 -54.21 -37.68 -6.84
CA ALA A 317 -54.51 -38.16 -8.19
C ALA A 317 -54.57 -39.71 -8.24
N GLY A 318 -53.72 -40.41 -7.49
CA GLY A 318 -53.80 -41.86 -7.31
C GLY A 318 -55.07 -42.30 -6.57
N ASP A 319 -55.46 -41.61 -5.51
CA ASP A 319 -56.69 -41.86 -4.76
C ASP A 319 -57.94 -41.60 -5.64
N GLU A 320 -57.92 -40.55 -6.47
CA GLU A 320 -58.95 -40.22 -7.47
C GLU A 320 -59.01 -41.26 -8.61
N ILE A 321 -57.87 -41.74 -9.13
CA ILE A 321 -57.82 -42.82 -10.13
C ILE A 321 -58.39 -44.13 -9.54
N ASN A 322 -58.11 -44.43 -8.26
CA ASN A 322 -58.69 -45.59 -7.57
C ASN A 322 -60.20 -45.46 -7.32
N LEU A 323 -60.71 -44.24 -7.11
CA LEU A 323 -62.14 -43.96 -7.06
C LEU A 323 -62.79 -44.16 -8.44
N LEU A 324 -62.27 -43.49 -9.48
CA LEU A 324 -62.75 -43.60 -10.86
C LEU A 324 -62.71 -45.04 -11.39
N LYS A 325 -61.70 -45.83 -10.98
CA LYS A 325 -61.64 -47.27 -11.29
C LYS A 325 -62.81 -48.04 -10.66
N ARG A 326 -63.11 -47.79 -9.38
CA ARG A 326 -64.25 -48.44 -8.69
C ARG A 326 -65.60 -48.01 -9.29
N ASP A 327 -65.70 -46.76 -9.68
CA ASP A 327 -66.90 -46.22 -10.33
C ASP A 327 -67.07 -46.85 -11.73
N LEU A 328 -65.99 -47.02 -12.49
CA LEU A 328 -65.98 -47.75 -13.76
C LEU A 328 -66.32 -49.25 -13.60
N GLU A 329 -65.79 -49.92 -12.57
CA GLU A 329 -66.16 -51.30 -12.21
C GLU A 329 -67.67 -51.39 -11.88
N THR A 330 -68.21 -50.40 -11.18
CA THR A 330 -69.64 -50.30 -10.84
C THR A 330 -70.50 -50.06 -12.08
N VAL A 331 -70.12 -49.12 -12.97
CA VAL A 331 -70.80 -48.87 -14.25
C VAL A 331 -70.72 -50.09 -15.18
N THR A 332 -69.61 -50.84 -15.14
CA THR A 332 -69.47 -52.09 -15.90
C THR A 332 -70.47 -53.14 -15.42
N ALA A 333 -70.60 -53.34 -14.10
CA ALA A 333 -71.61 -54.24 -13.52
C ALA A 333 -73.05 -53.79 -13.84
N GLN A 334 -73.35 -52.48 -13.74
CA GLN A 334 -74.65 -51.92 -14.13
C GLN A 334 -74.95 -52.12 -15.62
N THR A 335 -73.93 -52.03 -16.49
CA THR A 335 -74.06 -52.28 -17.93
C THR A 335 -74.31 -53.77 -18.22
N GLN A 336 -73.71 -54.69 -17.45
CA GLN A 336 -73.99 -56.12 -17.53
C GLN A 336 -75.43 -56.45 -17.10
N GLU A 337 -75.92 -55.88 -16.00
CA GLU A 337 -77.33 -56.06 -15.58
C GLU A 337 -78.30 -55.44 -16.61
N ALA A 338 -77.99 -54.28 -17.16
CA ALA A 338 -78.77 -53.68 -18.24
C ALA A 338 -78.78 -54.56 -19.52
N SER A 339 -77.65 -55.20 -19.86
CA SER A 339 -77.59 -56.19 -20.96
C SER A 339 -78.48 -57.40 -20.67
N HIS A 340 -78.42 -57.94 -19.46
CA HIS A 340 -79.26 -59.06 -19.02
C HIS A 340 -80.76 -58.70 -19.05
N HIS A 341 -81.13 -57.49 -18.61
CA HIS A 341 -82.50 -56.97 -18.77
C HIS A 341 -82.91 -56.79 -20.24
N LEU A 342 -82.00 -56.39 -21.14
CA LEU A 342 -82.26 -56.28 -22.58
C LEU A 342 -82.42 -57.65 -23.25
N GLU A 343 -81.61 -58.64 -22.88
CA GLU A 343 -81.77 -60.04 -23.30
C GLU A 343 -83.11 -60.63 -22.81
N GLN A 344 -83.48 -60.35 -21.56
CA GLN A 344 -84.78 -60.70 -20.99
C GLN A 344 -85.95 -59.99 -21.69
N ALA A 345 -85.73 -58.76 -22.17
CA ALA A 345 -86.73 -58.00 -22.94
C ALA A 345 -86.88 -58.54 -24.37
N ASP A 346 -85.79 -58.87 -25.08
CA ASP A 346 -85.88 -59.51 -26.40
C ASP A 346 -86.57 -60.87 -26.30
N ALA A 347 -86.23 -61.69 -25.30
CA ALA A 347 -86.92 -62.96 -25.05
C ALA A 347 -88.44 -62.78 -24.85
N GLN A 348 -88.88 -61.71 -24.17
CA GLN A 348 -90.29 -61.34 -24.07
C GLN A 348 -90.88 -60.85 -25.41
N ILE A 349 -90.11 -60.13 -26.23
CA ILE A 349 -90.51 -59.69 -27.57
C ILE A 349 -90.66 -60.89 -28.51
N GLN A 350 -89.77 -61.89 -28.49
CA GLN A 350 -89.93 -63.13 -29.27
C GLN A 350 -91.16 -63.95 -28.78
N LEU A 351 -91.45 -63.95 -27.48
CA LEU A 351 -92.65 -64.57 -26.92
C LEU A 351 -93.94 -63.83 -27.33
N LEU A 352 -93.90 -62.50 -27.46
CA LEU A 352 -95.01 -61.70 -27.99
C LEU A 352 -95.18 -61.90 -29.51
N LYS A 353 -94.07 -62.01 -30.26
CA LYS A 353 -94.06 -62.28 -31.70
C LYS A 353 -94.67 -63.64 -32.03
N THR A 354 -94.27 -64.70 -31.33
CA THR A 354 -94.88 -66.04 -31.49
C THR A 354 -96.35 -66.07 -31.07
N LYS A 355 -96.77 -65.27 -30.07
CA LYS A 355 -98.20 -65.06 -29.76
C LYS A 355 -98.93 -64.32 -30.89
N LEU A 356 -98.30 -63.36 -31.57
CA LEU A 356 -98.88 -62.65 -32.71
C LEU A 356 -98.99 -63.55 -33.95
N GLU A 357 -98.03 -64.44 -34.18
CA GLU A 357 -98.08 -65.44 -35.25
C GLU A 357 -99.25 -66.43 -35.04
N ASN A 358 -99.62 -66.73 -33.78
CA ASN A 358 -100.86 -67.46 -33.47
C ASN A 358 -102.15 -66.66 -33.76
N VAL A 359 -102.11 -65.32 -33.80
CA VAL A 359 -103.24 -64.49 -34.25
C VAL A 359 -103.37 -64.53 -35.77
N ASN A 360 -102.26 -64.64 -36.52
CA ASN A 360 -102.32 -64.84 -37.98
C ASN A 360 -102.99 -66.19 -38.34
N ALA A 361 -102.87 -67.22 -37.49
CA ALA A 361 -103.62 -68.47 -37.65
C ALA A 361 -105.15 -68.33 -37.41
N LEU A 362 -105.61 -67.21 -36.86
CA LEU A 362 -107.03 -66.87 -36.73
C LEU A 362 -107.60 -66.27 -38.03
N ASP A 363 -106.81 -65.53 -38.82
CA ASP A 363 -107.24 -65.02 -40.14
C ASP A 363 -107.63 -66.18 -41.07
N SER A 364 -106.83 -67.25 -41.09
CA SER A 364 -107.15 -68.49 -41.81
C SER A 364 -108.53 -69.06 -41.46
N LYS A 365 -108.98 -68.94 -40.20
CA LYS A 365 -110.32 -69.37 -39.77
C LYS A 365 -111.41 -68.38 -40.20
N ILE A 366 -111.12 -67.09 -40.22
CA ILE A 366 -112.02 -66.04 -40.71
C ILE A 366 -112.27 -66.20 -42.22
N GLN A 367 -111.23 -66.51 -43.02
CA GLN A 367 -111.40 -66.80 -44.45
C GLN A 367 -112.28 -68.02 -44.71
N VAL A 368 -112.15 -69.09 -43.93
CA VAL A 368 -113.03 -70.27 -44.01
C VAL A 368 -114.49 -69.90 -43.69
N LEU A 369 -114.74 -69.11 -42.63
CA LEU A 369 -116.09 -68.62 -42.33
C LEU A 369 -116.69 -67.77 -43.46
N ASN A 370 -115.88 -66.90 -44.07
CA ASN A 370 -116.28 -66.07 -45.19
C ASN A 370 -116.64 -66.94 -46.43
N GLY A 371 -115.93 -68.05 -46.64
CA GLY A 371 -116.27 -69.07 -47.63
C GLY A 371 -117.68 -69.66 -47.44
N TYR A 372 -118.02 -70.08 -46.21
CA TYR A 372 -119.37 -70.56 -45.88
C TYR A 372 -120.44 -69.50 -46.09
N LEU A 373 -120.20 -68.26 -45.63
CA LEU A 373 -121.14 -67.14 -45.78
C LEU A 373 -121.44 -66.83 -47.26
N LYS A 374 -120.40 -66.87 -48.11
CA LYS A 374 -120.48 -66.66 -49.56
C LYS A 374 -121.25 -67.77 -50.27
N ASN A 375 -121.23 -69.00 -49.77
CA ASN A 375 -122.04 -70.10 -50.31
C ASN A 375 -123.52 -69.95 -49.92
N ALA A 376 -123.82 -69.68 -48.65
CA ALA A 376 -125.19 -69.45 -48.18
C ALA A 376 -125.87 -68.26 -48.90
N SER A 377 -125.12 -67.18 -49.17
CA SER A 377 -125.59 -66.05 -50.00
C SER A 377 -126.00 -66.49 -51.42
N ARG A 378 -125.26 -67.43 -52.01
CA ARG A 378 -125.52 -67.98 -53.36
C ARG A 378 -126.76 -68.87 -53.38
N GLU A 379 -126.97 -69.67 -52.35
CA GLU A 379 -128.17 -70.49 -52.16
C GLU A 379 -129.43 -69.63 -52.00
N ILE A 380 -129.38 -68.59 -51.14
CA ILE A 380 -130.46 -67.62 -50.95
C ILE A 380 -130.81 -66.90 -52.27
N GLN A 381 -129.81 -66.53 -53.08
CA GLN A 381 -130.05 -65.90 -54.37
C GLN A 381 -130.68 -66.86 -55.40
N THR A 382 -130.31 -68.14 -55.37
CA THR A 382 -130.94 -69.20 -56.18
C THR A 382 -132.41 -69.39 -55.81
N LEU A 383 -132.72 -69.45 -54.51
CA LEU A 383 -134.10 -69.49 -53.99
C LEU A 383 -134.92 -68.27 -54.44
N LYS A 384 -134.32 -67.06 -54.37
CA LYS A 384 -134.95 -65.80 -54.79
C LYS A 384 -135.28 -65.76 -56.29
N GLN A 385 -134.48 -66.43 -57.13
CA GLN A 385 -134.78 -66.58 -58.56
C GLN A 385 -135.84 -67.66 -58.81
N GLY A 386 -135.83 -68.76 -58.05
CA GLY A 386 -136.92 -69.76 -58.07
C GLY A 386 -138.29 -69.17 -57.72
N MET A 387 -138.37 -68.36 -56.67
CA MET A 387 -139.62 -67.66 -56.29
C MET A 387 -140.11 -66.68 -57.38
N LYS A 388 -139.19 -65.97 -58.08
CA LYS A 388 -139.58 -65.13 -59.23
C LYS A 388 -140.17 -65.94 -60.38
N ALA A 389 -139.62 -67.11 -60.69
CA ALA A 389 -140.17 -68.00 -61.72
C ALA A 389 -141.55 -68.54 -61.32
N ALA A 390 -141.74 -68.94 -60.06
CA ALA A 390 -143.03 -69.41 -59.54
C ALA A 390 -144.12 -68.33 -59.60
N ALA A 391 -143.79 -67.08 -59.27
CA ALA A 391 -144.74 -65.96 -59.35
C ALA A 391 -145.19 -65.69 -60.81
N ALA A 392 -144.27 -65.71 -61.77
CA ALA A 392 -144.61 -65.55 -63.19
C ALA A 392 -145.44 -66.71 -63.76
N ALA A 393 -145.18 -67.94 -63.29
CA ALA A 393 -145.98 -69.13 -63.61
C ALA A 393 -147.40 -69.09 -62.99
N LEU A 394 -147.62 -68.28 -61.95
CA LEU A 394 -148.93 -68.09 -61.32
C LEU A 394 -149.75 -66.99 -61.99
N ASP A 395 -149.15 -65.82 -62.28
CA ASP A 395 -149.81 -64.72 -63.01
C ASP A 395 -150.28 -65.17 -64.41
N SER A 396 -149.41 -65.88 -65.15
CA SER A 396 -149.77 -66.43 -66.46
C SER A 396 -150.92 -67.44 -66.39
N LYS A 397 -150.98 -68.31 -65.38
CA LYS A 397 -152.13 -69.20 -65.15
C LYS A 397 -153.41 -68.44 -64.77
N SER A 398 -153.30 -67.40 -63.95
CA SER A 398 -154.44 -66.58 -63.54
C SER A 398 -155.09 -65.89 -64.75
N ARG A 399 -154.27 -65.27 -65.63
CA ARG A 399 -154.76 -64.64 -66.87
C ARG A 399 -155.38 -65.62 -67.87
N VAL A 400 -154.92 -66.87 -67.89
CA VAL A 400 -155.52 -67.92 -68.73
C VAL A 400 -156.89 -68.37 -68.19
N LEU A 401 -157.07 -68.46 -66.87
CA LEU A 401 -158.40 -68.68 -66.29
C LEU A 401 -159.35 -67.51 -66.57
N GLU A 402 -158.88 -66.27 -66.37
CA GLU A 402 -159.65 -65.04 -66.65
C GLU A 402 -160.15 -65.00 -68.11
N SER A 403 -159.26 -65.26 -69.07
CA SER A 403 -159.58 -65.32 -70.50
C SER A 403 -160.62 -66.39 -70.85
N ASN A 404 -160.51 -67.58 -70.23
CA ASN A 404 -161.49 -68.66 -70.44
C ASN A 404 -162.84 -68.36 -69.80
N LEU A 405 -162.86 -67.70 -68.62
CA LEU A 405 -164.08 -67.28 -67.94
C LEU A 405 -164.83 -66.22 -68.75
N GLN A 406 -164.12 -65.24 -69.31
CA GLN A 406 -164.74 -64.22 -70.18
C GLN A 406 -165.24 -64.81 -71.51
N LYS A 407 -164.55 -65.78 -72.11
CA LYS A 407 -165.07 -66.53 -73.27
C LYS A 407 -166.38 -67.26 -72.94
N ALA A 408 -166.43 -68.02 -71.85
CA ALA A 408 -167.64 -68.72 -71.43
C ALA A 408 -168.80 -67.76 -71.14
N SER A 409 -168.51 -66.61 -70.51
CA SER A 409 -169.49 -65.55 -70.27
C SER A 409 -170.06 -64.98 -71.57
N ALA A 410 -169.20 -64.65 -72.55
CA ALA A 410 -169.63 -64.15 -73.85
C ALA A 410 -170.48 -65.17 -74.64
N GLU A 411 -170.13 -66.46 -74.58
CA GLU A 411 -170.86 -67.53 -75.26
C GLU A 411 -172.24 -67.79 -74.62
N ILE A 412 -172.34 -67.71 -73.29
CA ILE A 412 -173.63 -67.74 -72.56
C ILE A 412 -174.51 -66.54 -72.93
N GLN A 413 -173.94 -65.34 -73.05
CA GLN A 413 -174.72 -64.17 -73.51
C GLN A 413 -175.15 -64.29 -74.97
N ARG A 414 -174.33 -64.89 -75.86
CA ARG A 414 -174.73 -65.16 -77.25
C ARG A 414 -175.93 -66.10 -77.30
N LEU A 415 -175.85 -67.26 -76.63
CA LEU A 415 -176.95 -68.23 -76.56
C LEU A 415 -178.22 -67.66 -75.91
N LYS A 416 -178.08 -66.74 -74.95
CA LYS A 416 -179.21 -65.99 -74.35
C LYS A 416 -179.86 -65.03 -75.35
N GLY A 417 -179.07 -64.41 -76.24
CA GLY A 417 -179.56 -63.63 -77.37
C GLY A 417 -180.26 -64.50 -78.41
N ASP A 418 -179.65 -65.60 -78.82
CA ASP A 418 -180.20 -66.56 -79.79
C ASP A 418 -181.56 -67.13 -79.33
N LEU A 419 -181.69 -67.44 -78.03
CA LEU A 419 -182.95 -67.87 -77.42
C LEU A 419 -184.05 -66.79 -77.48
N GLN A 420 -183.71 -65.51 -77.27
CA GLN A 420 -184.68 -64.41 -77.38
C GLN A 420 -185.03 -64.09 -78.83
N ASN A 421 -184.08 -64.17 -79.75
CA ASN A 421 -184.33 -64.06 -81.18
C ASN A 421 -185.30 -65.15 -81.66
N THR A 422 -185.09 -66.40 -81.21
CA THR A 422 -186.00 -67.53 -81.48
C THR A 422 -187.40 -67.25 -80.93
N LYS A 423 -187.50 -66.76 -79.69
CA LYS A 423 -188.78 -66.43 -79.05
C LYS A 423 -189.53 -65.28 -79.75
N THR A 424 -188.80 -64.30 -80.26
CA THR A 424 -189.31 -63.16 -81.04
C THR A 424 -189.76 -63.59 -82.45
N LEU A 425 -189.13 -64.61 -83.02
CA LEU A 425 -189.55 -65.19 -84.30
C LEU A 425 -190.88 -65.92 -84.16
N THR A 426 -191.09 -66.66 -83.06
CA THR A 426 -192.38 -67.31 -82.77
C THR A 426 -193.53 -66.31 -82.70
N THR A 427 -193.37 -65.20 -81.96
CA THR A 427 -194.44 -64.18 -81.85
C THR A 427 -194.75 -63.53 -83.19
N ARG A 428 -193.75 -63.23 -84.03
CA ARG A 428 -193.98 -62.65 -85.36
C ARG A 428 -194.70 -63.60 -86.32
N ILE A 429 -194.43 -64.91 -86.24
CA ILE A 429 -195.17 -65.92 -87.02
C ILE A 429 -196.64 -65.93 -86.56
N GLN A 430 -196.91 -65.81 -85.26
CA GLN A 430 -198.26 -65.72 -84.71
C GLN A 430 -199.01 -64.44 -85.17
N GLU A 431 -198.33 -63.30 -85.26
CA GLU A 431 -198.88 -62.02 -85.72
C GLU A 431 -199.16 -62.01 -87.23
N GLU A 432 -198.25 -62.53 -88.06
CA GLU A 432 -198.50 -62.67 -89.50
C GLU A 432 -199.68 -63.61 -89.80
N GLN A 433 -199.86 -64.69 -89.02
CA GLN A 433 -201.02 -65.57 -89.18
C GLN A 433 -202.35 -64.85 -88.87
N SER A 434 -202.43 -64.03 -87.80
CA SER A 434 -203.67 -63.31 -87.48
C SER A 434 -203.95 -62.16 -88.46
N HIS A 435 -202.92 -61.52 -89.01
CA HIS A 435 -203.07 -60.55 -90.10
C HIS A 435 -203.60 -61.20 -91.39
N LEU A 436 -203.12 -62.39 -91.75
CA LEU A 436 -203.62 -63.12 -92.92
C LEU A 436 -205.08 -63.59 -92.75
N GLU A 437 -205.43 -64.09 -91.57
CA GLU A 437 -206.78 -64.57 -91.27
C GLU A 437 -207.81 -63.43 -91.25
N THR A 438 -207.41 -62.25 -90.75
CA THR A 438 -208.24 -61.02 -90.78
C THR A 438 -208.53 -60.56 -92.22
N LEU A 439 -207.57 -60.69 -93.15
CA LEU A 439 -207.76 -60.34 -94.55
C LEU A 439 -208.77 -61.25 -95.27
N CYS A 440 -208.81 -62.54 -94.93
CA CYS A 440 -209.78 -63.47 -95.51
C CYS A 440 -211.24 -63.14 -95.14
N VAL A 441 -211.49 -62.73 -93.89
CA VAL A 441 -212.84 -62.34 -93.42
C VAL A 441 -213.31 -61.02 -94.05
N ALA A 442 -212.39 -60.07 -94.28
CA ALA A 442 -212.68 -58.82 -94.98
C ALA A 442 -213.07 -59.05 -96.46
N PHE A 443 -212.48 -60.04 -97.14
CA PHE A 443 -212.84 -60.36 -98.53
C PHE A 443 -214.25 -60.97 -98.66
N GLY A 444 -214.60 -61.92 -97.77
CA GLY A 444 -215.90 -62.60 -97.81
C GLY A 444 -217.11 -61.67 -97.56
N SER A 445 -216.89 -60.51 -96.94
CA SER A 445 -217.95 -59.52 -96.69
C SER A 445 -218.19 -58.56 -97.86
N GLN A 446 -217.29 -58.49 -98.85
CA GLN A 446 -217.48 -57.67 -100.05
C GLN A 446 -218.30 -58.39 -101.15
N GLU A 447 -218.16 -59.70 -101.31
CA GLU A 447 -218.86 -60.47 -102.35
C GLU A 447 -220.39 -60.54 -102.10
N GLN A 448 -220.80 -60.66 -100.84
CA GLN A 448 -222.21 -60.83 -100.45
C GLN A 448 -223.08 -59.61 -100.82
N LEU A 449 -222.50 -58.40 -100.87
CA LEU A 449 -223.19 -57.17 -101.23
C LEU A 449 -223.56 -57.10 -102.72
N GLN A 450 -222.75 -57.73 -103.58
CA GLN A 450 -222.85 -57.64 -105.04
C GLN A 450 -224.09 -58.36 -105.61
N LYS A 451 -224.58 -59.42 -104.95
CA LYS A 451 -225.56 -60.35 -105.55
C LYS A 451 -227.01 -60.09 -105.15
N THR A 452 -227.25 -59.56 -103.95
CA THR A 452 -228.59 -59.07 -103.53
C THR A 452 -229.11 -57.99 -104.49
N GLN A 453 -228.21 -57.17 -105.05
CA GLN A 453 -228.53 -56.17 -106.07
C GLN A 453 -229.00 -56.79 -107.41
N ASN A 454 -228.50 -57.98 -107.77
CA ASN A 454 -228.81 -58.62 -109.05
C ASN A 454 -230.21 -59.27 -109.08
N GLN A 455 -230.69 -59.84 -107.97
CA GLN A 455 -232.02 -60.46 -107.92
C GLN A 455 -233.16 -59.42 -108.05
N LEU A 456 -232.99 -58.23 -107.48
CA LEU A 456 -233.99 -57.15 -107.60
C LEU A 456 -234.16 -56.68 -109.06
N LEU A 457 -233.06 -56.63 -109.81
CA LEU A 457 -233.05 -56.20 -111.22
C LEU A 457 -233.86 -57.15 -112.12
N GLN A 458 -233.88 -58.44 -111.80
CA GLN A 458 -234.51 -59.48 -112.61
C GLN A 458 -236.05 -59.46 -112.55
N LEU A 459 -236.64 -59.01 -111.44
CA LEU A 459 -238.10 -58.91 -111.28
C LEU A 459 -238.69 -57.73 -112.06
N ILE A 460 -237.99 -56.59 -112.08
CA ILE A 460 -238.41 -55.41 -112.86
C ILE A 460 -238.46 -55.74 -114.35
N LEU A 461 -237.50 -56.53 -114.85
CA LEU A 461 -237.46 -57.02 -116.24
C LEU A 461 -238.59 -58.02 -116.59
N GLN A 462 -239.36 -58.50 -115.62
CA GLN A 462 -240.55 -59.33 -115.83
C GLN A 462 -241.87 -58.54 -115.79
N GLY A 463 -241.82 -57.20 -115.73
CA GLY A 463 -243.00 -56.33 -115.80
C GLY A 463 -243.63 -55.99 -114.45
N TRP A 464 -242.90 -56.21 -113.35
CA TRP A 464 -243.32 -55.79 -112.01
C TRP A 464 -242.87 -54.36 -111.70
N ASN A 465 -243.78 -53.53 -111.22
CA ASN A 465 -243.50 -52.17 -110.78
C ASN A 465 -243.33 -52.12 -109.25
N ALA A 466 -242.23 -51.52 -108.77
CA ALA A 466 -241.98 -51.36 -107.35
C ALA A 466 -242.52 -50.02 -106.83
N TYR A 467 -243.43 -50.04 -105.86
CA TYR A 467 -243.98 -48.85 -105.21
C TYR A 467 -244.02 -49.05 -103.69
N SER A 468 -243.53 -48.06 -102.94
CA SER A 468 -243.43 -48.06 -101.46
C SER A 468 -242.84 -49.34 -100.82
N GLY A 469 -241.94 -50.04 -101.53
CA GLY A 469 -241.31 -51.29 -101.09
C GLY A 469 -242.05 -52.59 -101.47
N SER A 470 -243.25 -52.50 -102.03
CA SER A 470 -244.02 -53.62 -102.58
C SER A 470 -243.89 -53.70 -104.10
N LEU A 471 -244.07 -54.90 -104.68
CA LEU A 471 -244.05 -55.15 -106.12
C LEU A 471 -245.46 -55.46 -106.63
N TYR A 472 -245.91 -54.70 -107.63
CA TYR A 472 -247.25 -54.78 -108.22
C TYR A 472 -247.16 -55.22 -109.69
N TYR A 473 -248.14 -55.99 -110.16
CA TYR A 473 -248.19 -56.51 -111.54
C TYR A 473 -249.58 -56.26 -112.15
N PHE A 474 -249.62 -55.73 -113.37
CA PHE A 474 -250.85 -55.35 -114.06
C PHE A 474 -251.15 -56.32 -115.22
N SER A 475 -252.39 -56.82 -115.29
CA SER A 475 -252.81 -57.80 -116.30
C SER A 475 -254.05 -57.32 -117.07
N HIS A 476 -253.90 -57.12 -118.38
CA HIS A 476 -254.97 -56.59 -119.24
C HIS A 476 -256.00 -57.66 -119.70
N VAL A 477 -255.86 -58.91 -119.25
CA VAL A 477 -256.69 -60.03 -119.69
C VAL A 477 -257.94 -60.15 -118.81
N LYS A 478 -259.12 -59.83 -119.37
CA LYS A 478 -260.41 -60.01 -118.70
C LYS A 478 -260.60 -61.45 -118.22
N LYS A 479 -261.02 -61.60 -116.97
CA LYS A 479 -261.21 -62.85 -116.21
C LYS A 479 -262.39 -62.70 -115.26
N SER A 480 -262.90 -63.81 -114.74
CA SER A 480 -263.69 -63.78 -113.50
C SER A 480 -262.78 -63.44 -112.29
N TRP A 481 -263.40 -62.99 -111.20
CA TRP A 481 -262.70 -62.63 -109.96
C TRP A 481 -261.82 -63.77 -109.42
N HIS A 482 -262.26 -65.02 -109.56
CA HIS A 482 -261.58 -66.19 -109.02
C HIS A 482 -260.36 -66.61 -109.84
N GLU A 483 -260.45 -66.53 -111.17
CA GLU A 483 -259.32 -66.77 -112.08
C GLU A 483 -258.24 -65.69 -111.95
N ALA A 484 -258.63 -64.46 -111.59
CA ALA A 484 -257.69 -63.35 -111.40
C ALA A 484 -256.85 -63.53 -110.13
N GLU A 485 -257.44 -63.97 -109.02
CA GLU A 485 -256.70 -64.34 -107.79
C GLU A 485 -255.78 -65.53 -108.04
N GLN A 486 -256.26 -66.60 -108.69
CA GLN A 486 -255.40 -67.72 -109.06
C GLN A 486 -254.23 -67.30 -109.97
N PHE A 487 -254.43 -66.32 -110.86
CA PHE A 487 -253.35 -65.78 -111.66
C PHE A 487 -252.32 -65.04 -110.80
N CYS A 488 -252.73 -64.12 -109.91
CA CYS A 488 -251.79 -63.44 -109.01
C CYS A 488 -251.02 -64.42 -108.11
N VAL A 489 -251.70 -65.43 -107.55
CA VAL A 489 -251.07 -66.47 -106.71
C VAL A 489 -250.11 -67.35 -107.52
N SER A 490 -250.39 -67.60 -108.82
CA SER A 490 -249.43 -68.27 -109.73
C SER A 490 -248.16 -67.46 -109.97
N GLN A 491 -248.20 -66.14 -109.72
CA GLN A 491 -247.06 -65.22 -109.79
C GLN A 491 -246.45 -64.92 -108.41
N GLY A 492 -246.92 -65.57 -107.33
CA GLY A 492 -246.44 -65.36 -105.97
C GLY A 492 -246.99 -64.10 -105.26
N ALA A 493 -248.05 -63.51 -105.79
CA ALA A 493 -248.73 -62.32 -105.25
C ALA A 493 -250.24 -62.57 -105.06
N HIS A 494 -251.00 -61.52 -104.78
CA HIS A 494 -252.47 -61.57 -104.60
C HIS A 494 -253.15 -60.47 -105.43
N LEU A 495 -254.47 -60.51 -105.57
CA LEU A 495 -255.23 -59.37 -106.08
C LEU A 495 -255.00 -58.15 -105.19
N ALA A 496 -254.52 -57.06 -105.79
CA ALA A 496 -254.32 -55.79 -105.09
C ALA A 496 -255.67 -55.20 -104.67
N SER A 497 -255.88 -55.10 -103.36
CA SER A 497 -256.99 -54.37 -102.76
C SER A 497 -256.62 -52.88 -102.70
N VAL A 498 -257.01 -52.12 -103.73
CA VAL A 498 -256.81 -50.65 -103.79
C VAL A 498 -257.58 -49.96 -102.65
N THR A 499 -256.91 -49.07 -101.91
CA THR A 499 -257.47 -48.43 -100.70
C THR A 499 -257.42 -46.90 -100.65
N SER A 500 -256.65 -46.23 -101.51
CA SER A 500 -256.54 -44.76 -101.52
C SER A 500 -256.51 -44.14 -102.93
N GLU A 501 -256.64 -42.81 -103.02
CA GLU A 501 -256.62 -42.06 -104.29
C GLU A 501 -255.23 -42.05 -104.96
N GLU A 502 -254.17 -42.45 -104.23
CA GLU A 502 -252.81 -42.62 -104.75
C GLU A 502 -252.49 -44.06 -105.20
N GLU A 503 -253.33 -45.05 -104.90
CA GLU A 503 -253.16 -46.46 -105.31
C GLU A 503 -253.94 -46.84 -106.59
N GLN A 504 -254.85 -45.98 -107.07
CA GLN A 504 -255.87 -46.29 -108.09
C GLN A 504 -255.48 -45.92 -109.54
#